data_AF-A0A964Y5N1-F1
#
_entry.id   AF-A0A964Y5N1-F1
#
_cell.length_a   1.000
_cell.length_b   1.000
_cell.length_c   1.000
_cell.angle_alpha   90.00
_cell.angle_beta   90.00
_cell.angle_gamma   90.00
#
_symmetry.space_group_name_H-M   'P 1'
#
loop_
_entity.id
_entity.type
_entity.pdbx_description
1 polymer ?
#
loop_
_entity_poly.entity_id
_entity_poly.type
_entity_poly.pdbx_seq_one_letter_code
_entity_poly.pdbx_strand_id
1 'polypeptide(L)'
;MFFFYRKSKNLLHQAYQVFQKSKKNLSSVEEKEILSQMQAFQDAILKKEKTKVIALWPAIKKIAKDKSKIPYIIRAKDFTFGLLIAIAIAFGLIRPMWFEIYQIPTGSMRPTLKELDRLTVSKCQFGINIPFTPKQFYFDENEILRNGITIFTGEGLNIADGKTDYFYLFRGYKLYIKRLIGKPLDTLYFYGGRIYGIDKDGNSITRDLNPEYLRNINHIPFLNFEGQVKPKGKTPQGILSPVVFYQSGLPVLKMQSYGPFIQSEILYSNGKPIADYYELFGIGNYGVSRIIKKDRYYLEILHHPSIKGAKLQQDYLGRYLPTLNTNKSYLALDSTHLKTIFENLYTARFVVKNGMMRRISQNSPPLEEASSSVYPKFQGIPDGTYEYLMENKEKFNILSILTMERDSQLVIESDVRQKLFDEAFKYSGKIICMDSDEYLDGNLSKEKLEQ
;
A
#
# COMPACT_ATOMS: atom_id res chain seq x y z
N MET A 1 -49.15 21.88 27.91
CA MET A 1 -50.26 21.17 27.24
C MET A 1 -49.92 20.74 25.80
N PHE A 2 -49.25 21.58 25.00
CA PHE A 2 -48.87 21.29 23.60
C PHE A 2 -48.01 20.02 23.42
N PHE A 3 -47.04 19.80 24.32
CA PHE A 3 -46.13 18.65 24.27
C PHE A 3 -46.84 17.29 24.44
N PHE A 4 -47.90 17.24 25.27
CA PHE A 4 -48.67 16.02 25.52
C PHE A 4 -49.42 15.55 24.27
N TYR A 5 -50.15 16.46 23.60
CA TYR A 5 -50.87 16.11 22.38
C TYR A 5 -49.94 15.83 21.20
N ARG A 6 -48.79 16.51 21.11
CA ARG A 6 -47.75 16.18 20.12
C ARG A 6 -47.22 14.75 20.31
N LYS A 7 -46.91 14.36 21.55
CA LYS A 7 -46.47 12.98 21.86
C LYS A 7 -47.57 11.96 21.58
N SER A 8 -48.83 12.30 21.84
CA SER A 8 -50.00 11.46 21.54
C SER A 8 -50.17 11.24 20.03
N LYS A 9 -50.04 12.31 19.23
CA LYS A 9 -50.06 12.22 17.75
C LYS A 9 -48.94 11.34 17.21
N ASN A 10 -47.72 11.49 17.73
CA ASN A 10 -46.59 10.65 17.34
C ASN A 10 -46.83 9.17 17.65
N LEU A 11 -47.40 8.87 18.83
CA LEU A 11 -47.74 7.50 19.22
C LEU A 11 -48.82 6.91 18.31
N LEU A 12 -49.87 7.68 17.99
CA LEU A 12 -50.91 7.25 17.05
C LEU A 12 -50.33 6.96 15.66
N HIS A 13 -49.40 7.81 15.19
CA HIS A 13 -48.72 7.59 13.92
C HIS A 13 -47.88 6.30 13.93
N GLN A 14 -47.16 6.02 15.01
CA GLN A 14 -46.42 4.76 15.18
C GLN A 14 -47.34 3.54 15.17
N ALA A 15 -48.45 3.59 15.92
CA ALA A 15 -49.46 2.52 15.93
C ALA A 15 -50.03 2.27 14.52
N TYR A 16 -50.32 3.35 13.77
CA TYR A 16 -50.82 3.25 12.40
C TYR A 16 -49.82 2.64 11.43
N GLN A 17 -48.53 2.99 11.54
CA GLN A 17 -47.49 2.37 10.72
C GLN A 17 -47.35 0.87 10.99
N VAL A 18 -47.43 0.46 12.27
CA VAL A 18 -47.40 -0.97 12.64
C VAL A 18 -48.63 -1.69 12.10
N PHE A 19 -49.83 -1.13 12.29
CA PHE A 19 -51.09 -1.66 11.77
C PHE A 19 -51.06 -1.83 10.25
N GLN A 20 -50.62 -0.83 9.49
CA GLN A 20 -50.50 -0.92 8.03
C GLN A 20 -49.55 -2.04 7.59
N LYS A 21 -48.42 -2.21 8.33
CA LYS A 21 -47.45 -3.28 8.05
C LYS A 21 -47.94 -4.67 8.46
N SER A 22 -48.84 -4.79 9.45
CA SER A 22 -49.38 -6.06 9.94
C SER A 22 -50.74 -6.44 9.35
N LYS A 23 -51.44 -5.53 8.66
CA LYS A 23 -52.82 -5.68 8.15
C LYS A 23 -53.09 -7.02 7.46
N LYS A 24 -52.18 -7.51 6.62
CA LYS A 24 -52.33 -8.78 5.89
C LYS A 24 -52.34 -10.04 6.77
N ASN A 25 -51.85 -9.92 8.02
CA ASN A 25 -51.75 -11.03 8.98
C ASN A 25 -52.75 -10.89 10.15
N LEU A 26 -53.61 -9.88 10.12
CA LEU A 26 -54.67 -9.69 11.12
C LEU A 26 -55.95 -10.38 10.64
N SER A 27 -56.69 -10.96 11.57
CA SER A 27 -58.07 -11.36 11.29
C SER A 27 -58.96 -10.14 11.07
N SER A 28 -60.09 -10.32 10.37
CA SER A 28 -61.07 -9.26 10.11
C SER A 28 -61.67 -8.64 11.39
N VAL A 29 -61.69 -9.40 12.49
CA VAL A 29 -62.15 -8.95 13.81
C VAL A 29 -61.09 -8.07 14.48
N GLU A 30 -59.84 -8.54 14.52
CA GLU A 30 -58.70 -7.77 15.08
C GLU A 30 -58.48 -6.46 14.32
N GLU A 31 -58.64 -6.47 12.99
CA GLU A 31 -58.50 -5.26 12.17
C GLU A 31 -59.51 -4.17 12.58
N LYS A 32 -60.78 -4.56 12.72
CA LYS A 32 -61.86 -3.64 13.14
C LYS A 32 -61.65 -3.13 14.56
N GLU A 33 -61.19 -3.98 15.47
CA GLU A 33 -60.94 -3.60 16.86
C GLU A 33 -59.81 -2.57 16.96
N ILE A 34 -58.68 -2.82 16.28
CA ILE A 34 -57.52 -1.90 16.27
C ILE A 34 -57.91 -0.55 15.65
N LEU A 35 -58.63 -0.55 14.53
CA LEU A 35 -59.10 0.69 13.90
C LEU A 35 -60.05 1.48 14.82
N SER A 36 -60.99 0.80 15.49
CA SER A 36 -61.89 1.43 16.45
C SER A 36 -61.15 2.09 17.61
N GLN A 37 -60.17 1.40 18.20
CA GLN A 37 -59.35 1.94 19.29
C GLN A 37 -58.52 3.15 18.82
N MET A 38 -57.95 3.09 17.62
CA MET A 38 -57.19 4.18 17.04
C MET A 38 -58.05 5.41 16.71
N GLN A 39 -59.27 5.19 16.22
CA GLN A 39 -60.22 6.25 15.91
C GLN A 39 -60.71 6.95 17.18
N ALA A 40 -61.04 6.17 18.23
CA ALA A 40 -61.38 6.73 19.54
C ALA A 40 -60.23 7.55 20.14
N PHE A 41 -58.98 7.11 19.96
CA PHE A 41 -57.80 7.85 20.40
C PHE A 41 -57.58 9.14 19.60
N GLN A 42 -57.78 9.10 18.28
CA GLN A 42 -57.71 10.27 17.41
C GLN A 42 -58.76 11.32 17.79
N ASP A 43 -60.00 10.90 18.01
CA ASP A 43 -61.10 11.79 18.40
C ASP A 43 -60.83 12.44 19.76
N ALA A 44 -60.31 11.69 20.73
CA ALA A 44 -59.91 12.23 22.04
C ALA A 44 -58.78 13.26 21.92
N ILE A 45 -57.82 13.07 21.00
CA ILE A 45 -56.77 14.06 20.71
C ILE A 45 -57.36 15.32 20.05
N LEU A 46 -58.25 15.17 19.07
CA LEU A 46 -58.86 16.28 18.34
C LEU A 46 -59.75 17.14 19.25
N LYS A 47 -60.55 16.50 20.10
CA LYS A 47 -61.41 17.16 21.11
C LYS A 47 -60.65 17.66 22.33
N LYS A 48 -59.34 17.43 22.41
CA LYS A 48 -58.46 17.81 23.54
C LYS A 48 -58.95 17.27 24.89
N GLU A 49 -59.48 16.05 24.91
CA GLU A 49 -60.00 15.37 26.10
C GLU A 49 -58.88 14.59 26.81
N LYS A 50 -58.09 15.28 27.63
CA LYS A 50 -56.84 14.75 28.25
C LYS A 50 -57.04 13.44 29.00
N THR A 51 -58.11 13.31 29.79
CA THR A 51 -58.42 12.11 30.59
C THR A 51 -58.68 10.88 29.70
N LYS A 52 -59.43 11.05 28.60
CA LYS A 52 -59.67 9.96 27.63
C LYS A 52 -58.41 9.56 26.89
N VAL A 53 -57.56 10.53 26.51
CA VAL A 53 -56.25 10.22 25.90
C VAL A 53 -55.37 9.41 26.84
N ILE A 54 -55.33 9.74 28.14
CA ILE A 54 -54.57 8.97 29.13
C ILE A 54 -55.13 7.55 29.28
N ALA A 55 -56.45 7.39 29.32
CA ALA A 55 -57.09 6.07 29.46
C ALA A 55 -56.82 5.15 28.26
N LEU A 56 -56.84 5.69 27.04
CA LEU A 56 -56.61 4.93 25.80
C LEU A 56 -55.12 4.74 25.46
N TRP A 57 -54.22 5.50 26.09
CA TRP A 57 -52.79 5.47 25.84
C TRP A 57 -52.16 4.06 25.92
N PRO A 58 -52.44 3.21 26.93
CA PRO A 58 -51.81 1.91 27.06
C PRO A 58 -52.16 0.97 25.89
N ALA A 59 -53.41 1.01 25.42
CA ALA A 59 -53.87 0.19 24.31
C ALA A 59 -53.16 0.55 23.00
N ILE A 60 -53.10 1.85 22.66
CA ILE A 60 -52.37 2.32 21.48
C ILE A 60 -50.87 2.06 21.59
N LYS A 61 -50.30 2.18 22.80
CA LYS A 61 -48.90 1.86 23.05
C LYS A 61 -48.60 0.37 22.87
N LYS A 62 -49.54 -0.52 23.22
CA LYS A 62 -49.42 -1.96 22.97
C LYS A 62 -49.39 -2.24 21.46
N ILE A 63 -50.32 -1.66 20.70
CA ILE A 63 -50.36 -1.77 19.23
C ILE A 63 -49.06 -1.24 18.59
N ALA A 64 -48.58 -0.07 19.01
CA ALA A 64 -47.34 0.52 18.49
C ALA A 64 -46.07 -0.31 18.79
N LYS A 65 -46.08 -1.11 19.85
CA LYS A 65 -44.93 -1.96 20.24
C LYS A 65 -45.02 -3.38 19.68
N ASP A 66 -46.22 -3.87 19.40
CA ASP A 66 -46.42 -5.23 18.94
C ASP A 66 -46.03 -5.41 17.47
N LYS A 67 -44.73 -5.65 17.27
CA LYS A 67 -44.15 -5.96 15.95
C LYS A 67 -44.24 -7.45 15.60
N SER A 68 -44.81 -8.29 16.47
CA SER A 68 -44.83 -9.75 16.28
C SER A 68 -45.63 -10.16 15.05
N LYS A 69 -46.69 -9.40 14.73
CA LYS A 69 -47.60 -9.62 13.60
C LYS A 69 -47.11 -9.04 12.27
N ILE A 70 -46.03 -8.26 12.27
CA ILE A 70 -45.42 -7.75 11.02
C ILE A 70 -44.80 -8.94 10.27
N PRO A 71 -45.11 -9.16 8.98
CA PRO A 71 -44.49 -10.21 8.18
C PRO A 71 -42.96 -10.22 8.27
N TYR A 72 -42.36 -11.40 8.39
CA TYR A 72 -40.90 -11.57 8.47
C TYR A 72 -40.20 -10.88 7.29
N ILE A 73 -40.75 -10.99 6.07
CA ILE A 73 -40.20 -10.38 4.85
C ILE A 73 -40.08 -8.85 4.98
N ILE A 74 -41.05 -8.18 5.59
CA ILE A 74 -41.01 -6.71 5.78
C ILE A 74 -39.93 -6.35 6.80
N ARG A 75 -39.81 -7.12 7.89
CA ARG A 75 -38.76 -6.92 8.90
C ARG A 75 -37.36 -7.16 8.32
N ALA A 76 -37.20 -8.23 7.55
CA ALA A 76 -35.95 -8.55 6.87
C ALA A 76 -35.58 -7.46 5.85
N LYS A 77 -36.54 -6.94 5.09
CA LYS A 77 -36.32 -5.84 4.15
C LYS A 77 -35.87 -4.56 4.87
N ASP A 78 -36.55 -4.16 5.93
CA ASP A 78 -36.20 -2.96 6.70
C ASP A 78 -34.80 -3.08 7.32
N PHE A 79 -34.45 -4.25 7.86
CA PHE A 79 -33.11 -4.55 8.38
C PHE A 79 -32.05 -4.51 7.28
N THR A 80 -32.28 -5.21 6.17
CA THR A 80 -31.35 -5.28 5.03
C THR A 80 -31.11 -3.88 4.44
N PHE A 81 -32.16 -3.08 4.30
CA PHE A 81 -32.05 -1.71 3.81
C PHE A 81 -31.23 -0.82 4.77
N GLY A 82 -31.47 -0.93 6.08
CA GLY A 82 -30.67 -0.23 7.09
C GLY A 82 -29.20 -0.64 7.07
N LEU A 83 -28.92 -1.93 6.93
CA LEU A 83 -27.57 -2.47 6.80
C LEU A 83 -26.88 -1.96 5.53
N LEU A 84 -27.57 -1.96 4.40
CA LEU A 84 -27.03 -1.43 3.13
C LEU A 84 -26.72 0.06 3.23
N ILE A 85 -27.56 0.87 3.88
CA ILE A 85 -27.27 2.28 4.14
C ILE A 85 -26.04 2.42 5.04
N ALA A 86 -25.96 1.65 6.12
CA ALA A 86 -24.81 1.69 7.02
C ALA A 86 -23.51 1.33 6.30
N ILE A 87 -23.52 0.29 5.47
CA ILE A 87 -22.39 -0.10 4.62
C ILE A 87 -22.06 1.01 3.62
N ALA A 88 -23.06 1.58 2.93
CA ALA A 88 -22.84 2.67 1.98
C ALA A 88 -22.25 3.92 2.64
N ILE A 89 -22.67 4.28 3.85
CA ILE A 89 -22.09 5.40 4.60
C ILE A 89 -20.67 5.05 5.06
N ALA A 90 -20.47 3.87 5.65
CA ALA A 90 -19.17 3.47 6.18
C ALA A 90 -18.11 3.36 5.07
N PHE A 91 -18.43 2.65 3.98
CA PHE A 91 -17.49 2.39 2.88
C PHE A 91 -17.52 3.48 1.79
N GLY A 92 -18.62 4.20 1.62
CA GLY A 92 -18.76 5.24 0.60
C GLY A 92 -18.48 6.65 1.07
N LEU A 93 -18.54 6.95 2.37
CA LEU A 93 -18.28 8.30 2.90
C LEU A 93 -17.18 8.29 3.96
N ILE A 94 -17.38 7.58 5.07
CA ILE A 94 -16.50 7.65 6.25
C ILE A 94 -15.07 7.19 5.92
N ARG A 95 -14.92 5.95 5.46
CA ARG A 95 -13.62 5.35 5.14
C ARG A 95 -12.85 6.05 4.01
N PRO A 96 -13.47 6.43 2.88
CA PRO A 96 -12.72 7.13 1.84
C PRO A 96 -12.31 8.54 2.25
N MET A 97 -13.04 9.20 3.17
CA MET A 97 -12.83 10.62 3.51
C MET A 97 -11.95 10.87 4.74
N TRP A 98 -12.11 10.12 5.86
CA TRP A 98 -11.48 10.48 7.14
C TRP A 98 -10.24 9.69 7.51
N PHE A 99 -10.35 8.36 7.63
CA PHE A 99 -9.23 7.53 8.08
C PHE A 99 -9.22 6.17 7.40
N GLU A 100 -8.03 5.59 7.30
CA GLU A 100 -7.85 4.22 6.83
C GLU A 100 -6.77 3.49 7.63
N ILE A 101 -6.99 2.20 7.82
CA ILE A 101 -6.04 1.31 8.46
C ILE A 101 -5.24 0.59 7.37
N TYR A 102 -3.92 0.68 7.44
CA TYR A 102 -3.01 0.01 6.53
C TYR A 102 -2.10 -0.96 7.26
N GLN A 103 -1.68 -2.03 6.58
CA GLN A 103 -0.61 -2.90 7.04
C GLN A 103 0.58 -2.77 6.10
N ILE A 104 1.79 -2.62 6.64
CA ILE A 104 3.00 -2.43 5.84
C ILE A 104 3.46 -3.77 5.23
N PRO A 105 3.50 -3.90 3.89
CA PRO A 105 3.91 -5.15 3.26
C PRO A 105 5.41 -5.21 2.95
N THR A 106 6.14 -4.10 3.06
CA THR A 106 7.56 -3.98 2.63
C THR A 106 8.40 -3.14 3.58
N GLY A 107 9.67 -3.49 3.77
CA GLY A 107 10.62 -2.76 4.61
C GLY A 107 11.23 -1.50 4.01
N SER A 108 10.60 -0.91 2.98
CA SER A 108 11.14 0.27 2.30
C SER A 108 11.15 1.56 3.14
N MET A 109 10.50 1.53 4.31
CA MET A 109 10.41 2.62 5.27
C MET A 109 11.16 2.33 6.57
N ARG A 110 11.99 1.28 6.62
CA ARG A 110 12.78 0.94 7.81
C ARG A 110 13.83 2.03 8.13
N PRO A 111 14.19 2.21 9.41
CA PRO A 111 13.60 1.54 10.59
C PRO A 111 12.30 2.19 11.05
N THR A 112 11.85 3.28 10.42
CA THR A 112 10.66 4.05 10.85
C THR A 112 9.40 3.19 10.86
N LEU A 113 9.18 2.42 9.79
CA LEU A 113 8.08 1.47 9.67
C LEU A 113 8.61 0.13 9.21
N LYS A 114 8.22 -0.92 9.92
CA LYS A 114 8.57 -2.31 9.66
C LYS A 114 7.39 -3.02 9.02
N GLU A 115 7.69 -4.15 8.38
CA GLU A 115 6.68 -5.05 7.84
C GLU A 115 5.73 -5.51 8.93
N LEU A 116 4.47 -5.68 8.56
CA LEU A 116 3.35 -6.04 9.45
C LEU A 116 2.91 -4.93 10.42
N ASP A 117 3.62 -3.81 10.51
CA ASP A 117 3.13 -2.64 11.25
C ASP A 117 1.76 -2.22 10.73
N ARG A 118 0.84 -1.92 11.64
CA ARG A 118 -0.50 -1.42 11.34
C ARG A 118 -0.55 0.08 11.60
N LEU A 119 -1.01 0.83 10.61
CA LEU A 119 -1.08 2.28 10.64
C LEU A 119 -2.52 2.73 10.63
N THR A 120 -2.86 3.64 11.54
CA THR A 120 -4.08 4.45 11.43
C THR A 120 -3.71 5.76 10.75
N VAL A 121 -4.25 5.99 9.55
CA VAL A 121 -3.84 7.11 8.70
C VAL A 121 -4.99 8.08 8.54
N SER A 122 -4.75 9.34 8.92
CA SER A 122 -5.65 10.45 8.62
C SER A 122 -5.54 10.81 7.14
N LYS A 123 -6.70 10.93 6.48
CA LYS A 123 -6.81 11.39 5.09
C LYS A 123 -7.13 12.88 4.98
N CYS A 124 -7.33 13.56 6.12
CA CYS A 124 -7.79 14.95 6.17
C CYS A 124 -6.68 15.98 6.40
N GLN A 125 -5.43 15.55 6.56
CA GLN A 125 -4.36 16.45 6.99
C GLN A 125 -4.10 17.60 6.00
N PHE A 126 -4.24 17.35 4.70
CA PHE A 126 -3.94 18.33 3.66
C PHE A 126 -5.10 18.52 2.68
N GLY A 127 -6.30 18.03 2.99
CA GLY A 127 -7.49 18.13 2.16
C GLY A 127 -8.50 17.03 2.47
N ILE A 128 -9.75 17.19 2.02
CA ILE A 128 -10.81 16.18 2.20
C ILE A 128 -10.93 15.35 0.92
N ASN A 129 -10.64 14.06 0.98
CA ASN A 129 -10.78 13.18 -0.18
C ASN A 129 -12.21 13.14 -0.69
N ILE A 130 -12.36 13.12 -2.03
CA ILE A 130 -13.63 12.88 -2.69
C ILE A 130 -13.80 11.37 -2.85
N PRO A 131 -14.90 10.76 -2.35
CA PRO A 131 -15.12 9.33 -2.49
C PRO A 131 -14.93 8.83 -3.92
N PHE A 132 -14.28 7.67 -4.06
CA PHE A 132 -14.06 6.98 -5.33
C PHE A 132 -13.23 7.75 -6.38
N THR A 133 -12.57 8.85 -6.00
CA THR A 133 -11.68 9.59 -6.90
C THR A 133 -10.38 9.98 -6.18
N PRO A 134 -9.27 10.19 -6.91
CA PRO A 134 -8.02 10.68 -6.32
C PRO A 134 -8.06 12.18 -5.99
N LYS A 135 -9.19 12.87 -6.24
CA LYS A 135 -9.32 14.32 -6.05
C LYS A 135 -9.62 14.64 -4.58
N GLN A 136 -9.26 15.87 -4.20
CA GLN A 136 -9.45 16.38 -2.84
C GLN A 136 -10.16 17.73 -2.89
N PHE A 137 -11.06 17.97 -1.93
CA PHE A 137 -11.59 19.28 -1.62
C PHE A 137 -10.64 20.01 -0.67
N TYR A 138 -10.47 21.33 -0.88
CA TYR A 138 -9.65 22.20 -0.02
C TYR A 138 -8.22 21.68 0.20
N PHE A 139 -7.55 21.30 -0.89
CA PHE A 139 -6.16 20.88 -0.81
C PHE A 139 -5.25 22.07 -0.46
N ASP A 140 -4.43 21.92 0.58
CA ASP A 140 -3.40 22.89 0.96
C ASP A 140 -2.02 22.23 0.94
N GLU A 141 -1.16 22.69 0.03
CA GLU A 141 0.21 22.23 -0.13
C GLU A 141 1.11 22.60 1.07
N ASN A 142 0.76 23.65 1.82
CA ASN A 142 1.54 24.11 2.96
C ASN A 142 1.48 23.12 4.13
N GLU A 143 0.33 22.46 4.32
CA GLU A 143 0.09 21.45 5.35
C GLU A 143 0.88 20.16 5.11
N ILE A 144 1.37 19.93 3.89
CA ILE A 144 2.26 18.81 3.60
C ILE A 144 3.65 19.14 4.14
N LEU A 145 4.09 18.42 5.17
CA LEU A 145 5.38 18.69 5.82
C LEU A 145 6.52 17.89 5.20
N ARG A 146 7.69 18.52 5.02
CA ARG A 146 8.94 17.81 4.70
C ARG A 146 9.28 16.86 5.86
N ASN A 147 9.82 15.70 5.51
CA ASN A 147 9.94 14.50 6.34
C ASN A 147 8.63 13.88 6.82
N GLY A 148 7.46 14.41 6.46
CA GLY A 148 6.18 13.77 6.69
C GLY A 148 6.11 12.41 6.00
N ILE A 149 5.40 11.48 6.61
CA ILE A 149 5.09 10.18 6.00
C ILE A 149 3.78 10.33 5.25
N THR A 150 3.83 10.12 3.94
CA THR A 150 2.68 10.31 3.05
C THR A 150 2.30 8.99 2.41
N ILE A 151 0.99 8.75 2.30
CA ILE A 151 0.42 7.67 1.50
C ILE A 151 -0.15 8.27 0.23
N PHE A 152 0.20 7.68 -0.92
CA PHE A 152 -0.28 8.13 -2.22
C PHE A 152 -0.56 6.95 -3.16
N THR A 153 -1.42 7.20 -4.14
CA THR A 153 -1.74 6.24 -5.20
C THR A 153 -0.67 6.23 -6.28
N GLY A 154 -0.37 5.05 -6.82
CA GLY A 154 0.46 4.89 -8.02
C GLY A 154 -0.19 5.37 -9.32
N GLU A 155 -1.42 5.89 -9.26
CA GLU A 155 -2.12 6.43 -10.42
C GLU A 155 -1.34 7.59 -11.07
N GLY A 156 -1.18 7.54 -12.39
CA GLY A 156 -0.40 8.54 -13.13
C GLY A 156 1.12 8.43 -12.94
N LEU A 157 1.60 7.57 -12.05
CA LEU A 157 3.02 7.31 -11.87
C LEU A 157 3.49 6.18 -12.79
N ASN A 158 4.67 6.38 -13.38
CA ASN A 158 5.30 5.38 -14.26
C ASN A 158 6.01 4.30 -13.42
N ILE A 159 5.22 3.55 -12.64
CA ILE A 159 5.69 2.45 -11.79
C ILE A 159 5.30 1.12 -12.45
N ALA A 160 6.27 0.23 -12.60
CA ALA A 160 6.02 -1.12 -13.09
C ALA A 160 5.06 -1.86 -12.13
N ASP A 161 4.05 -2.53 -12.69
CA ASP A 161 3.03 -3.23 -11.92
C ASP A 161 2.30 -2.33 -10.90
N GLY A 162 1.97 -1.10 -11.31
CA GLY A 162 1.25 -0.13 -10.47
C GLY A 162 -0.25 -0.41 -10.31
N LYS A 163 -0.82 -1.33 -11.10
CA LYS A 163 -2.24 -1.70 -11.04
C LYS A 163 -2.46 -2.83 -10.03
N THR A 164 -3.63 -2.89 -9.44
CA THR A 164 -4.01 -3.95 -8.51
C THR A 164 -5.52 -4.20 -8.58
N ASP A 165 -5.94 -5.44 -8.33
CA ASP A 165 -7.34 -5.80 -8.22
C ASP A 165 -7.76 -5.81 -6.75
N TYR A 166 -8.68 -4.93 -6.37
CA TYR A 166 -9.29 -4.89 -5.05
C TYR A 166 -10.49 -5.85 -5.01
N PHE A 167 -10.47 -6.78 -4.06
CA PHE A 167 -11.51 -7.82 -3.89
C PHE A 167 -11.79 -8.64 -5.16
N TYR A 168 -10.83 -8.72 -6.08
CA TYR A 168 -10.99 -9.34 -7.41
C TYR A 168 -12.10 -8.72 -8.29
N LEU A 169 -12.67 -7.59 -7.87
CA LEU A 169 -13.84 -6.96 -8.48
C LEU A 169 -13.51 -5.58 -9.05
N PHE A 170 -12.61 -4.83 -8.40
CA PHE A 170 -12.33 -3.44 -8.73
C PHE A 170 -10.86 -3.26 -9.11
N ARG A 171 -10.62 -2.93 -10.38
CA ARG A 171 -9.30 -2.51 -10.84
C ARG A 171 -8.97 -1.13 -10.25
N GLY A 172 -7.84 -1.03 -9.58
CA GLY A 172 -7.31 0.22 -9.07
C GLY A 172 -5.78 0.28 -9.18
N TYR A 173 -5.18 1.17 -8.41
CA TYR A 173 -3.73 1.35 -8.33
C TYR A 173 -3.23 0.98 -6.95
N LYS A 174 -1.98 0.53 -6.88
CA LYS A 174 -1.29 0.24 -5.62
C LYS A 174 -1.05 1.53 -4.86
N LEU A 175 -1.12 1.42 -3.53
CA LEU A 175 -0.80 2.50 -2.61
C LEU A 175 0.66 2.38 -2.17
N TYR A 176 1.31 3.53 -2.02
CA TYR A 176 2.69 3.65 -1.61
C TYR A 176 2.77 4.52 -0.38
N ILE A 177 3.63 4.13 0.56
CA ILE A 177 3.99 4.93 1.72
C ILE A 177 5.45 5.34 1.59
N LYS A 178 5.71 6.65 1.62
CA LYS A 178 7.05 7.22 1.52
C LYS A 178 7.18 8.44 2.41
N ARG A 179 8.44 8.78 2.71
CA ARG A 179 8.78 10.06 3.34
C ARG A 179 8.86 11.15 2.28
N LEU A 180 8.14 12.25 2.47
CA LEU A 180 8.27 13.42 1.60
C LEU A 180 9.56 14.15 1.92
N ILE A 181 10.45 14.31 0.95
CA ILE A 181 11.73 15.02 1.13
C ILE A 181 11.84 16.29 0.29
N GLY A 182 10.94 16.49 -0.67
CA GLY A 182 10.94 17.67 -1.54
C GLY A 182 9.52 18.08 -1.90
N LYS A 183 9.31 19.38 -1.99
CA LYS A 183 8.13 20.04 -2.54
C LYS A 183 8.41 20.49 -3.98
N PRO A 184 7.37 20.81 -4.78
CA PRO A 184 7.52 21.48 -6.06
C PRO A 184 8.56 22.61 -5.99
N LEU A 185 9.45 22.64 -6.98
CA LEU A 185 10.54 23.62 -7.14
C LEU A 185 11.70 23.51 -6.11
N ASP A 186 11.65 22.57 -5.16
CA ASP A 186 12.83 22.28 -4.35
C ASP A 186 13.95 21.67 -5.22
N THR A 187 15.19 22.08 -4.94
CA THR A 187 16.40 21.46 -5.49
C THR A 187 17.01 20.57 -4.42
N LEU A 188 17.07 19.26 -4.66
CA LEU A 188 17.67 18.29 -3.75
C LEU A 188 18.97 17.73 -4.31
N TYR A 189 19.96 17.56 -3.45
CA TYR A 189 21.25 16.97 -3.76
C TYR A 189 21.59 15.92 -2.72
N PHE A 190 21.89 14.70 -3.15
CA PHE A 190 22.32 13.64 -2.25
C PHE A 190 23.85 13.65 -2.22
N TYR A 191 24.47 13.46 -1.06
CA TYR A 191 25.92 13.23 -0.96
C TYR A 191 26.31 12.61 0.37
N GLY A 192 27.20 11.61 0.35
CA GLY A 192 27.75 10.99 1.56
C GLY A 192 26.69 10.42 2.51
N GLY A 193 25.57 9.92 1.97
CA GLY A 193 24.44 9.43 2.76
C GLY A 193 23.61 10.54 3.43
N ARG A 194 23.74 11.80 2.98
CA ARG A 194 22.94 12.95 3.45
C ARG A 194 22.16 13.59 2.31
N ILE A 195 21.11 14.32 2.66
CA ILE A 195 20.29 15.06 1.71
C ILE A 195 20.47 16.56 1.92
N TYR A 196 20.99 17.24 0.92
CA TYR A 196 21.12 18.69 0.86
C TYR A 196 19.95 19.23 0.05
N GLY A 197 19.44 20.39 0.41
CA GLY A 197 18.30 20.96 -0.31
C GLY A 197 18.21 22.46 -0.20
N ILE A 198 17.67 23.05 -1.27
CA ILE A 198 17.28 24.46 -1.38
C ILE A 198 15.80 24.48 -1.76
N ASP A 199 14.99 25.26 -1.04
CA ASP A 199 13.57 25.40 -1.37
C ASP A 199 13.33 26.35 -2.55
N LYS A 200 12.07 26.47 -2.98
CA LYS A 200 11.64 27.36 -4.06
C LYS A 200 12.07 28.84 -3.88
N ASP A 201 12.27 29.27 -2.65
CA ASP A 201 12.60 30.65 -2.27
C ASP A 201 14.13 30.85 -2.12
N GLY A 202 14.92 29.80 -2.36
CA GLY A 202 16.38 29.84 -2.28
C GLY A 202 16.94 29.56 -0.87
N ASN A 203 16.11 29.21 0.10
CA ASN A 203 16.56 28.93 1.46
C ASN A 203 17.07 27.49 1.60
N SER A 204 18.14 27.31 2.38
CA SER A 204 18.63 25.97 2.69
C SER A 204 17.68 25.23 3.60
N ILE A 205 17.20 24.06 3.14
CA ILE A 205 16.38 23.12 3.91
C ILE A 205 17.17 21.89 4.38
N THR A 206 18.50 21.91 4.20
CA THR A 206 19.39 20.78 4.50
C THR A 206 19.28 20.30 5.96
N ARG A 207 19.14 21.22 6.91
CA ARG A 207 19.01 20.86 8.33
C ARG A 207 17.74 20.06 8.58
N ASP A 208 16.64 20.49 7.99
CA ASP A 208 15.34 19.85 8.15
C ASP A 208 15.38 18.45 7.54
N LEU A 209 16.04 18.26 6.40
CA LEU A 209 16.14 16.97 5.71
C LEU A 209 17.03 15.93 6.41
N ASN A 210 17.87 16.33 7.38
CA ASN A 210 18.76 15.42 8.12
C ASN A 210 18.56 15.54 9.65
N PRO A 211 17.34 15.30 10.16
CA PRO A 211 17.11 15.30 11.59
C PRO A 211 17.86 14.13 12.25
N GLU A 212 18.17 14.27 13.54
CA GLU A 212 19.05 13.34 14.26
C GLU A 212 18.55 11.89 14.24
N TYR A 213 17.24 11.69 14.28
CA TYR A 213 16.63 10.35 14.23
C TYR A 213 16.76 9.65 12.87
N LEU A 214 17.14 10.37 11.80
CA LEU A 214 17.41 9.80 10.47
C LEU A 214 18.90 9.54 10.22
N ARG A 215 19.81 9.83 11.16
CA ARG A 215 21.27 9.66 10.97
C ARG A 215 21.70 8.25 10.56
N ASN A 216 20.92 7.25 10.97
CA ASN A 216 21.22 5.84 10.73
C ASN A 216 20.44 5.25 9.53
N ILE A 217 19.76 6.08 8.75
CA ILE A 217 19.05 5.62 7.55
C ILE A 217 19.95 5.75 6.33
N ASN A 218 20.12 4.64 5.61
CA ASN A 218 20.82 4.64 4.33
C ASN A 218 19.92 5.22 3.24
N HIS A 219 20.31 6.37 2.70
CA HIS A 219 19.69 6.93 1.50
C HIS A 219 20.37 6.32 0.27
N ILE A 220 19.70 5.37 -0.38
CA ILE A 220 20.12 4.87 -1.69
C ILE A 220 19.36 5.68 -2.74
N PRO A 221 20.00 6.65 -3.41
CA PRO A 221 19.28 7.57 -4.29
C PRO A 221 18.81 6.91 -5.58
N PHE A 222 19.46 5.83 -6.01
CA PHE A 222 19.16 5.15 -7.27
C PHE A 222 19.29 3.63 -7.15
N LEU A 223 18.33 2.89 -7.71
CA LEU A 223 18.46 1.45 -7.92
C LEU A 223 19.31 1.15 -9.18
N ASN A 224 19.31 2.07 -10.14
CA ASN A 224 20.10 2.01 -11.36
C ASN A 224 20.43 3.44 -11.85
N PHE A 225 21.60 3.60 -12.46
CA PHE A 225 22.01 4.90 -13.00
C PHE A 225 21.25 5.31 -14.26
N GLU A 226 20.73 4.35 -15.03
CA GLU A 226 20.14 4.57 -16.35
C GLU A 226 18.64 4.91 -16.29
N GLY A 227 17.98 4.68 -15.15
CA GLY A 227 16.54 4.83 -15.03
C GLY A 227 15.79 3.78 -15.86
N GLN A 228 14.76 4.22 -16.60
CA GLN A 228 14.04 3.35 -17.54
C GLN A 228 14.57 3.52 -18.96
N VAL A 229 14.92 2.41 -19.61
CA VAL A 229 15.47 2.37 -20.97
C VAL A 229 14.39 1.84 -21.91
N LYS A 230 13.88 2.68 -22.82
CA LYS A 230 12.79 2.32 -23.75
C LYS A 230 13.28 2.32 -25.21
N PRO A 231 13.34 1.16 -25.88
CA PRO A 231 13.64 1.10 -27.31
C PRO A 231 12.45 1.60 -28.13
N LYS A 232 12.68 2.38 -29.20
CA LYS A 232 11.63 2.92 -30.08
C LYS A 232 11.52 2.22 -31.44
N GLY A 233 12.36 1.22 -31.70
CA GLY A 233 12.36 0.48 -32.96
C GLY A 233 13.29 -0.73 -32.92
N LYS A 234 13.20 -1.55 -33.97
CA LYS A 234 14.14 -2.63 -34.26
C LYS A 234 14.84 -2.29 -35.57
N THR A 235 16.16 -2.37 -35.62
CA THR A 235 16.88 -2.39 -36.90
C THR A 235 16.87 -3.82 -37.47
N PRO A 236 17.06 -4.00 -38.79
CA PRO A 236 17.09 -5.32 -39.43
C PRO A 236 18.09 -6.31 -38.81
N GLN A 237 19.12 -5.83 -38.11
CA GLN A 237 20.18 -6.63 -37.50
C GLN A 237 19.88 -7.06 -36.05
N GLY A 238 18.64 -6.91 -35.57
CA GLY A 238 18.27 -7.27 -34.19
C GLY A 238 18.78 -6.29 -33.12
N ILE A 239 19.23 -5.10 -33.53
CA ILE A 239 19.63 -4.02 -32.63
C ILE A 239 18.41 -3.16 -32.31
N LEU A 240 18.17 -2.91 -31.04
CA LEU A 240 17.15 -2.00 -30.55
C LEU A 240 17.72 -0.57 -30.58
N SER A 241 17.33 0.20 -31.60
CA SER A 241 17.79 1.56 -31.83
C SER A 241 16.73 2.34 -32.63
N PRO A 242 16.45 3.62 -32.29
CA PRO A 242 17.01 4.38 -31.17
C PRO A 242 16.43 3.95 -29.82
N VAL A 243 17.16 4.28 -28.75
CA VAL A 243 16.79 4.03 -27.37
C VAL A 243 16.67 5.35 -26.62
N VAL A 244 15.64 5.49 -25.79
CA VAL A 244 15.44 6.68 -24.96
C VAL A 244 15.48 6.29 -23.49
N PHE A 245 16.32 7.00 -22.75
CA PHE A 245 16.50 6.87 -21.31
C PHE A 245 15.58 7.86 -20.61
N TYR A 246 14.85 7.37 -19.62
CA TYR A 246 13.90 8.13 -18.82
C TYR A 246 14.32 8.11 -17.35
N GLN A 247 14.36 9.29 -16.74
CA GLN A 247 14.61 9.46 -15.32
C GLN A 247 13.45 10.23 -14.70
N SER A 248 12.87 9.69 -13.63
CA SER A 248 11.64 10.24 -13.01
C SER A 248 10.51 10.49 -14.03
N GLY A 249 10.42 9.67 -15.07
CA GLY A 249 9.43 9.80 -16.14
C GLY A 249 9.78 10.81 -17.24
N LEU A 250 10.83 11.61 -17.07
CA LEU A 250 11.30 12.58 -18.06
C LEU A 250 12.31 11.93 -19.03
N PRO A 251 12.17 12.12 -20.35
CA PRO A 251 13.19 11.69 -21.30
C PRO A 251 14.44 12.57 -21.14
N VAL A 252 15.58 11.96 -20.84
CA VAL A 252 16.82 12.72 -20.53
C VAL A 252 17.95 12.47 -21.52
N LEU A 253 17.95 11.31 -22.18
CA LEU A 253 18.98 10.94 -23.16
C LEU A 253 18.37 10.08 -24.25
N LYS A 254 18.73 10.36 -25.50
CA LYS A 254 18.47 9.50 -26.66
C LYS A 254 19.79 8.99 -27.20
N MET A 255 19.86 7.69 -27.48
CA MET A 255 21.01 7.04 -28.07
C MET A 255 20.59 6.32 -29.36
N GLN A 256 21.38 6.48 -30.41
CA GLN A 256 21.14 5.87 -31.70
C GLN A 256 22.42 5.20 -32.20
N SER A 257 22.31 3.91 -32.53
CA SER A 257 23.39 3.14 -33.13
C SER A 257 23.37 3.28 -34.65
N TYR A 258 24.56 3.46 -35.23
CA TYR A 258 24.89 3.41 -36.64
C TYR A 258 26.08 2.45 -36.82
N GLY A 259 25.79 1.14 -36.83
CA GLY A 259 26.85 0.12 -36.78
C GLY A 259 27.60 0.16 -35.43
N PRO A 260 28.94 0.25 -35.41
CA PRO A 260 29.72 0.33 -34.17
C PRO A 260 29.63 1.71 -33.49
N PHE A 261 29.18 2.74 -34.21
CA PHE A 261 29.10 4.10 -33.70
C PHE A 261 27.78 4.33 -32.96
N ILE A 262 27.85 5.05 -31.85
CA ILE A 262 26.68 5.46 -31.07
C ILE A 262 26.67 6.97 -31.01
N GLN A 263 25.60 7.56 -31.53
CA GLN A 263 25.29 8.97 -31.36
C GLN A 263 24.39 9.13 -30.14
N SER A 264 24.74 10.09 -29.28
CA SER A 264 24.04 10.38 -28.04
C SER A 264 23.57 11.83 -28.04
N GLU A 265 22.33 12.07 -27.61
CA GLU A 265 21.69 13.38 -27.56
C GLU A 265 21.05 13.56 -26.17
N ILE A 266 21.57 14.49 -25.37
CA ILE A 266 20.98 14.85 -24.08
C ILE A 266 19.73 15.69 -24.35
N LEU A 267 18.58 15.21 -23.92
CA LEU A 267 17.27 15.81 -24.23
C LEU A 267 16.82 16.84 -23.19
N TYR A 268 17.42 16.82 -22.00
CA TYR A 268 17.05 17.70 -20.90
C TYR A 268 18.30 18.34 -20.32
N SER A 269 18.38 19.68 -20.34
CA SER A 269 19.57 20.39 -19.87
C SER A 269 19.29 21.54 -18.90
N ASN A 270 18.02 21.83 -18.62
CA ASN A 270 17.57 22.94 -17.77
C ASN A 270 18.32 24.28 -18.02
N GLY A 271 18.64 24.57 -19.29
CA GLY A 271 19.36 25.78 -19.71
C GLY A 271 20.86 25.79 -19.42
N LYS A 272 21.44 24.73 -18.83
CA LYS A 272 22.89 24.58 -18.64
C LYS A 272 23.48 23.67 -19.72
N PRO A 273 24.66 23.96 -20.28
CA PRO A 273 25.34 22.99 -21.13
C PRO A 273 25.73 21.77 -20.28
N ILE A 274 25.29 20.59 -20.72
CA ILE A 274 25.58 19.31 -20.07
C ILE A 274 26.49 18.54 -21.00
N ALA A 275 27.71 18.25 -20.57
CA ALA A 275 28.71 17.59 -21.40
C ALA A 275 28.58 16.06 -21.34
N ASP A 276 28.02 15.52 -20.26
CA ASP A 276 27.92 14.08 -20.03
C ASP A 276 26.69 13.70 -19.19
N TYR A 277 26.31 12.42 -19.20
CA TYR A 277 25.09 11.94 -18.54
C TYR A 277 25.12 12.11 -17.02
N TYR A 278 26.25 11.84 -16.34
CA TYR A 278 26.33 11.94 -14.88
C TYR A 278 26.10 13.37 -14.37
N GLU A 279 26.30 14.38 -15.20
CA GLU A 279 26.12 15.80 -14.85
C GLU A 279 24.64 16.16 -14.71
N LEU A 280 23.74 15.45 -15.40
CA LEU A 280 22.28 15.62 -15.29
C LEU A 280 21.78 15.56 -13.84
N PHE A 281 22.40 14.71 -13.04
CA PHE A 281 21.97 14.42 -11.66
C PHE A 281 23.06 14.71 -10.62
N GLY A 282 24.19 15.28 -11.03
CA GLY A 282 25.34 15.49 -10.15
C GLY A 282 25.90 14.19 -9.57
N ILE A 283 25.81 13.08 -10.32
CA ILE A 283 26.18 11.74 -9.86
C ILE A 283 27.62 11.34 -10.20
N GLY A 284 28.48 12.30 -10.56
CA GLY A 284 29.88 12.03 -10.96
C GLY A 284 30.72 11.35 -9.88
N ASN A 285 30.34 11.46 -8.61
CA ASN A 285 31.03 10.84 -7.48
C ASN A 285 30.31 9.60 -6.92
N TYR A 286 29.35 9.05 -7.67
CA TYR A 286 28.58 7.88 -7.24
C TYR A 286 29.09 6.60 -7.86
N GLY A 287 28.99 5.52 -7.09
CA GLY A 287 29.21 4.17 -7.57
C GLY A 287 28.10 3.22 -7.10
N VAL A 288 27.77 2.25 -7.93
CA VAL A 288 26.94 1.09 -7.56
C VAL A 288 27.88 -0.09 -7.35
N SER A 289 27.78 -0.73 -6.19
CA SER A 289 28.64 -1.87 -5.87
C SER A 289 27.88 -3.20 -5.90
N ARG A 290 28.59 -4.27 -6.25
CA ARG A 290 28.12 -5.65 -6.09
C ARG A 290 29.26 -6.58 -5.74
N ILE A 291 28.96 -7.66 -5.05
CA ILE A 291 29.92 -8.74 -4.80
C ILE A 291 29.95 -9.66 -6.03
N ILE A 292 31.14 -9.97 -6.52
CA ILE A 292 31.37 -10.96 -7.58
C ILE A 292 32.40 -11.99 -7.12
N LYS A 293 32.31 -13.22 -7.65
CA LYS A 293 33.30 -14.28 -7.43
C LYS A 293 34.08 -14.52 -8.72
N LYS A 294 35.42 -14.45 -8.65
CA LYS A 294 36.35 -14.87 -9.70
C LYS A 294 37.23 -16.01 -9.14
N ASP A 295 38.54 -15.80 -9.01
CA ASP A 295 39.44 -16.62 -8.18
C ASP A 295 39.13 -16.45 -6.67
N ARG A 296 38.79 -15.23 -6.26
CA ARG A 296 38.31 -14.86 -4.93
C ARG A 296 37.10 -13.93 -5.01
N TYR A 297 36.59 -13.46 -3.87
CA TYR A 297 35.51 -12.48 -3.85
C TYR A 297 36.04 -11.06 -4.07
N TYR A 298 35.33 -10.27 -4.85
CA TYR A 298 35.60 -8.85 -5.08
C TYR A 298 34.35 -8.03 -4.89
N LEU A 299 34.51 -6.82 -4.35
CA LEU A 299 33.54 -5.74 -4.52
C LEU A 299 33.81 -5.07 -5.86
N GLU A 300 32.97 -5.33 -6.85
CA GLU A 300 32.96 -4.58 -8.10
C GLU A 300 32.22 -3.28 -7.86
N ILE A 301 32.88 -2.15 -8.13
CA ILE A 301 32.29 -0.81 -8.07
C ILE A 301 32.12 -0.33 -9.51
N LEU A 302 30.87 -0.14 -9.92
CA LEU A 302 30.48 0.52 -11.16
C LEU A 302 30.41 2.01 -10.87
N HIS A 303 31.34 2.78 -11.42
CA HIS A 303 31.37 4.24 -11.28
C HIS A 303 30.25 4.91 -12.09
N HIS A 304 30.19 6.23 -12.00
CA HIS A 304 29.21 7.05 -12.67
C HIS A 304 29.04 6.70 -14.17
N PRO A 305 27.81 6.78 -14.70
CA PRO A 305 27.54 6.55 -16.11
C PRO A 305 28.05 7.69 -17.00
N SER A 306 28.53 7.36 -18.20
CA SER A 306 28.96 8.33 -19.20
C SER A 306 28.46 7.97 -20.60
N ILE A 307 28.14 8.99 -21.39
CA ILE A 307 27.89 8.83 -22.85
C ILE A 307 29.20 8.58 -23.60
N LYS A 308 30.35 8.96 -23.04
CA LYS A 308 31.66 8.77 -23.65
C LYS A 308 32.05 7.30 -23.58
N GLY A 309 32.36 6.73 -24.74
CA GLY A 309 32.65 5.30 -24.86
C GLY A 309 31.41 4.42 -24.73
N ALA A 310 30.21 4.97 -24.95
CA ALA A 310 28.98 4.19 -25.10
C ALA A 310 29.20 3.03 -26.09
N LYS A 311 28.60 1.88 -25.78
CA LYS A 311 28.78 0.65 -26.56
C LYS A 311 27.46 -0.11 -26.70
N LEU A 312 27.42 -1.01 -27.67
CA LEU A 312 26.32 -1.97 -27.78
C LEU A 312 26.50 -3.04 -26.70
N GLN A 313 25.46 -3.26 -25.91
CA GLN A 313 25.40 -4.34 -24.93
C GLN A 313 24.16 -5.17 -25.16
N GLN A 314 24.28 -6.47 -24.90
CA GLN A 314 23.18 -7.41 -24.99
C GLN A 314 22.31 -7.35 -23.72
N ASP A 315 20.99 -7.25 -23.88
CA ASP A 315 20.03 -7.32 -22.77
C ASP A 315 19.74 -8.77 -22.35
N TYR A 316 18.87 -8.91 -21.35
CA TYR A 316 18.47 -10.21 -20.80
C TYR A 316 17.69 -11.10 -21.77
N LEU A 317 17.17 -10.55 -22.87
CA LEU A 317 16.51 -11.28 -23.96
C LEU A 317 17.46 -11.55 -25.13
N GLY A 318 18.76 -11.28 -24.96
CA GLY A 318 19.75 -11.52 -25.99
C GLY A 318 19.79 -10.44 -27.08
N ARG A 319 19.11 -9.31 -26.91
CA ARG A 319 19.00 -8.24 -27.92
C ARG A 319 20.07 -7.19 -27.68
N TYR A 320 20.67 -6.65 -28.74
CA TYR A 320 21.67 -5.58 -28.61
C TYR A 320 20.99 -4.21 -28.50
N LEU A 321 21.46 -3.37 -27.58
CA LEU A 321 21.07 -1.97 -27.49
C LEU A 321 22.27 -1.08 -27.11
N PRO A 322 22.27 0.21 -27.50
CA PRO A 322 23.19 1.20 -26.95
C PRO A 322 23.01 1.34 -25.43
N THR A 323 24.10 1.28 -24.68
CA THR A 323 24.11 1.50 -23.23
C THR A 323 25.15 2.54 -22.82
N LEU A 324 24.97 3.12 -21.64
CA LEU A 324 25.95 4.02 -21.05
C LEU A 324 27.24 3.26 -20.73
N ASN A 325 28.36 3.95 -20.86
CA ASN A 325 29.63 3.42 -20.39
C ASN A 325 29.76 3.62 -18.88
N THR A 326 30.34 2.66 -18.19
CA THR A 326 30.68 2.76 -16.77
C THR A 326 32.07 2.23 -16.55
N ASN A 327 32.91 3.00 -15.86
CA ASN A 327 34.20 2.52 -15.40
C ASN A 327 34.01 1.54 -14.25
N LYS A 328 34.91 0.57 -14.15
CA LYS A 328 34.84 -0.47 -13.12
C LYS A 328 36.11 -0.49 -12.29
N SER A 329 35.95 -0.61 -10.98
CA SER A 329 37.05 -0.92 -10.06
C SER A 329 36.72 -2.18 -9.28
N TYR A 330 37.76 -2.87 -8.83
CA TYR A 330 37.65 -4.12 -8.09
C TYR A 330 38.43 -3.99 -6.78
N LEU A 331 37.75 -4.21 -5.66
CA LEU A 331 38.38 -4.33 -4.35
C LEU A 331 38.31 -5.80 -3.92
N ALA A 332 39.47 -6.42 -3.70
CA ALA A 332 39.53 -7.80 -3.20
C ALA A 332 38.93 -7.87 -1.79
N LEU A 333 38.07 -8.87 -1.55
CA LEU A 333 37.43 -9.10 -0.27
C LEU A 333 38.04 -10.31 0.41
N ASP A 334 38.32 -10.17 1.70
CA ASP A 334 38.71 -11.26 2.59
C ASP A 334 37.52 -11.68 3.45
N SER A 335 37.73 -12.67 4.33
CA SER A 335 36.69 -13.17 5.23
C SER A 335 36.14 -12.10 6.16
N THR A 336 36.98 -11.17 6.61
CA THR A 336 36.59 -10.07 7.52
C THR A 336 35.72 -9.07 6.76
N HIS A 337 36.13 -8.66 5.57
CA HIS A 337 35.34 -7.78 4.70
C HIS A 337 33.98 -8.40 4.37
N LEU A 338 33.96 -9.68 3.96
CA LEU A 338 32.71 -10.38 3.66
C LEU A 338 31.81 -10.41 4.88
N LYS A 339 32.33 -10.82 6.05
CA LYS A 339 31.56 -10.85 7.30
C LYS A 339 30.96 -9.48 7.62
N THR A 340 31.76 -8.42 7.58
CA THR A 340 31.28 -7.05 7.82
C THR A 340 30.21 -6.63 6.82
N ILE A 341 30.39 -6.92 5.53
CA ILE A 341 29.39 -6.60 4.51
C ILE A 341 28.10 -7.37 4.79
N PHE A 342 28.16 -8.68 5.05
CA PHE A 342 26.98 -9.51 5.32
C PHE A 342 26.26 -9.12 6.62
N GLU A 343 26.99 -8.72 7.66
CA GLU A 343 26.40 -8.21 8.91
C GLU A 343 25.66 -6.88 8.72
N ASN A 344 26.02 -6.10 7.69
CA ASN A 344 25.45 -4.79 7.39
C ASN A 344 24.57 -4.77 6.12
N LEU A 345 24.41 -5.90 5.43
CA LEU A 345 23.58 -6.02 4.25
C LEU A 345 22.09 -6.03 4.66
N TYR A 346 21.40 -4.96 4.30
CA TYR A 346 19.94 -4.91 4.38
C TYR A 346 19.38 -5.72 3.22
N THR A 347 18.87 -6.93 3.51
CA THR A 347 18.53 -7.88 2.44
C THR A 347 17.37 -7.41 1.60
N ALA A 348 17.52 -7.62 0.29
CA ALA A 348 16.38 -7.74 -0.60
C ALA A 348 15.81 -9.17 -0.51
N ARG A 349 14.49 -9.31 -0.64
CA ARG A 349 13.85 -10.62 -0.80
C ARG A 349 14.24 -11.22 -2.15
N PHE A 350 14.57 -12.51 -2.18
CA PHE A 350 14.88 -13.24 -3.42
C PHE A 350 14.09 -14.54 -3.51
N VAL A 351 13.79 -14.97 -4.73
CA VAL A 351 13.11 -16.22 -5.05
C VAL A 351 14.10 -17.14 -5.72
N VAL A 352 14.15 -18.37 -5.27
CA VAL A 352 14.84 -19.48 -5.94
C VAL A 352 13.77 -20.38 -6.56
N LYS A 353 13.91 -20.68 -7.84
CA LYS A 353 13.08 -21.66 -8.56
C LYS A 353 13.94 -22.45 -9.55
N ASN A 354 13.87 -23.77 -9.52
CA ASN A 354 14.69 -24.66 -10.33
C ASN A 354 16.20 -24.33 -10.24
N GLY A 355 16.68 -24.01 -9.04
CA GLY A 355 18.08 -23.62 -8.81
C GLY A 355 18.49 -22.29 -9.46
N MET A 356 17.55 -21.47 -9.93
CA MET A 356 17.81 -20.10 -10.40
C MET A 356 17.34 -19.10 -9.37
N MET A 357 18.20 -18.15 -9.01
CA MET A 357 17.88 -17.12 -8.01
C MET A 357 17.59 -15.77 -8.68
N ARG A 358 16.50 -15.13 -8.26
CA ARG A 358 16.09 -13.80 -8.72
C ARG A 358 15.74 -12.93 -7.52
N ARG A 359 16.27 -11.70 -7.48
CA ARG A 359 15.78 -10.68 -6.54
C ARG A 359 14.33 -10.36 -6.86
N ILE A 360 13.45 -10.38 -5.87
CA ILE A 360 12.09 -9.82 -6.02
C ILE A 360 12.26 -8.31 -6.20
N SER A 361 12.19 -7.87 -7.45
CA SER A 361 12.19 -6.46 -7.83
C SER A 361 11.22 -6.27 -8.99
N GLN A 362 10.66 -5.05 -9.08
CA GLN A 362 9.57 -4.71 -9.99
C GLN A 362 9.89 -4.91 -11.49
N ASN A 363 11.17 -5.03 -11.86
CA ASN A 363 11.62 -5.10 -13.26
C ASN A 363 12.30 -6.43 -13.64
N SER A 364 12.36 -7.41 -12.74
CA SER A 364 12.95 -8.70 -13.09
C SER A 364 11.89 -9.57 -13.77
N PRO A 365 12.08 -10.02 -15.04
CA PRO A 365 11.14 -10.93 -15.68
C PRO A 365 10.90 -12.20 -14.83
N PRO A 366 9.76 -12.90 -15.03
CA PRO A 366 9.56 -14.23 -14.46
C PRO A 366 10.75 -15.13 -14.79
N LEU A 367 11.07 -16.05 -13.87
CA LEU A 367 12.16 -17.01 -14.06
C LEU A 367 11.94 -17.89 -15.32
N GLU A 368 10.70 -18.02 -15.80
CA GLU A 368 10.36 -18.73 -17.04
C GLU A 368 10.64 -17.93 -18.32
N GLU A 369 10.74 -16.60 -18.27
CA GLU A 369 10.83 -15.73 -19.45
C GLU A 369 12.25 -15.22 -19.75
N ALA A 370 13.17 -15.32 -18.79
CA ALA A 370 14.55 -14.88 -18.97
C ALA A 370 15.43 -16.02 -19.49
N SER A 371 16.41 -15.67 -20.34
CA SER A 371 17.47 -16.63 -20.68
C SER A 371 18.18 -17.11 -19.41
N SER A 372 18.41 -18.43 -19.31
CA SER A 372 19.12 -19.07 -18.17
C SER A 372 20.54 -18.54 -17.93
N SER A 373 21.07 -17.73 -18.86
CA SER A 373 22.36 -17.04 -18.76
C SER A 373 22.34 -15.77 -17.91
N VAL A 374 21.16 -15.24 -17.57
CA VAL A 374 21.00 -13.93 -16.90
C VAL A 374 20.90 -14.07 -15.39
N TYR A 375 20.32 -15.17 -14.92
CA TYR A 375 20.16 -15.42 -13.49
C TYR A 375 21.27 -16.32 -12.95
N PRO A 376 21.82 -15.99 -11.77
CA PRO A 376 22.79 -16.85 -11.13
C PRO A 376 22.14 -18.19 -10.76
N LYS A 377 22.83 -19.28 -11.11
CA LYS A 377 22.43 -20.65 -10.78
C LYS A 377 23.02 -21.04 -9.44
N PHE A 378 22.18 -21.49 -8.53
CA PHE A 378 22.52 -22.01 -7.21
C PHE A 378 22.03 -23.44 -7.11
N GLN A 379 22.95 -24.40 -7.23
CA GLN A 379 22.65 -25.80 -6.99
C GLN A 379 22.57 -26.04 -5.48
N GLY A 380 21.56 -26.79 -5.04
CA GLY A 380 21.40 -27.18 -3.64
C GLY A 380 20.65 -26.20 -2.74
N ILE A 381 20.14 -25.09 -3.28
CA ILE A 381 19.18 -24.23 -2.56
C ILE A 381 17.76 -24.64 -2.99
N PRO A 382 16.88 -25.06 -2.05
CA PRO A 382 15.50 -25.39 -2.37
C PRO A 382 14.74 -24.26 -3.06
N ASP A 383 13.69 -24.61 -3.77
CA ASP A 383 12.77 -23.61 -4.31
C ASP A 383 12.06 -22.91 -3.16
N GLY A 384 11.98 -21.58 -3.22
CA GLY A 384 11.46 -20.82 -2.09
C GLY A 384 11.69 -19.32 -2.19
N THR A 385 11.12 -18.59 -1.24
CA THR A 385 11.35 -17.16 -1.07
C THR A 385 12.17 -16.94 0.19
N TYR A 386 13.31 -16.29 0.03
CA TYR A 386 14.31 -16.09 1.06
C TYR A 386 14.41 -14.61 1.42
N GLU A 387 14.49 -14.35 2.73
CA GLU A 387 14.56 -13.02 3.32
C GLU A 387 15.33 -13.12 4.66
N TYR A 388 16.17 -12.15 4.99
CA TYR A 388 16.97 -12.08 6.23
C TYR A 388 16.20 -12.31 7.53
N LEU A 389 14.89 -12.05 7.52
CA LEU A 389 14.00 -12.33 8.65
C LEU A 389 14.00 -13.83 9.02
N MET A 390 14.16 -14.73 8.05
CA MET A 390 14.28 -16.18 8.30
C MET A 390 15.52 -16.52 9.11
N GLU A 391 16.65 -15.87 8.80
CA GLU A 391 17.95 -16.14 9.43
C GLU A 391 18.12 -15.43 10.77
N ASN A 392 17.36 -14.36 11.02
CA ASN A 392 17.45 -13.55 12.24
C ASN A 392 16.22 -13.69 13.15
N LYS A 393 15.38 -14.71 12.93
CA LYS A 393 14.16 -14.95 13.72
C LYS A 393 14.42 -14.91 15.22
N GLU A 394 15.54 -15.47 15.66
CA GLU A 394 15.90 -15.54 17.08
C GLU A 394 16.35 -14.19 17.64
N LYS A 395 17.10 -13.41 16.85
CA LYS A 395 17.54 -12.06 17.21
C LYS A 395 16.37 -11.10 17.43
N PHE A 396 15.25 -11.31 16.74
CA PHE A 396 14.06 -10.44 16.79
C PHE A 396 12.87 -11.07 17.52
N ASN A 397 13.08 -12.18 18.23
CA ASN A 397 12.06 -12.88 18.97
C ASN A 397 10.81 -13.27 18.14
N ILE A 398 11.04 -13.62 16.87
CA ILE A 398 10.00 -14.08 15.95
C ILE A 398 9.75 -15.56 16.23
N LEU A 399 8.56 -15.89 16.74
CA LEU A 399 8.19 -17.24 17.17
C LEU A 399 8.18 -18.24 16.00
N SER A 400 7.64 -17.85 14.84
CA SER A 400 7.61 -18.68 13.64
C SER A 400 7.32 -17.83 12.40
N ILE A 401 7.80 -18.28 11.23
CA ILE A 401 7.55 -17.62 9.94
C ILE A 401 6.76 -18.59 9.07
N LEU A 402 5.49 -18.27 8.85
CA LEU A 402 4.59 -19.09 8.04
C LEU A 402 4.81 -18.80 6.54
N THR A 403 5.39 -19.77 5.83
CA THR A 403 5.42 -19.77 4.37
C THR A 403 4.14 -20.38 3.81
N MET A 404 3.52 -19.68 2.87
CA MET A 404 2.39 -20.21 2.11
C MET A 404 2.83 -20.52 0.70
N GLU A 405 2.82 -21.79 0.35
CA GLU A 405 2.88 -22.21 -1.05
C GLU A 405 1.59 -21.76 -1.72
N ARG A 406 1.69 -20.73 -2.57
CA ARG A 406 0.62 -20.40 -3.53
C ARG A 406 0.77 -21.34 -4.71
N ASP A 407 0.52 -22.63 -4.50
CA ASP A 407 0.17 -23.46 -5.64
C ASP A 407 -1.30 -23.24 -5.99
N SER A 408 -1.65 -23.49 -7.25
CA SER A 408 -2.85 -23.09 -8.00
C SER A 408 -4.26 -23.38 -7.41
N GLN A 409 -4.39 -23.72 -6.13
CA GLN A 409 -5.68 -23.91 -5.45
C GLN A 409 -6.06 -22.70 -4.58
N LEU A 410 -7.37 -22.43 -4.53
CA LEU A 410 -8.01 -21.38 -3.76
C LEU A 410 -7.63 -21.46 -2.28
N VAL A 411 -6.63 -20.68 -1.87
CA VAL A 411 -6.36 -20.42 -0.45
C VAL A 411 -7.49 -19.53 0.07
N ILE A 412 -8.36 -20.08 0.89
CA ILE A 412 -9.43 -19.34 1.55
C ILE A 412 -8.82 -18.63 2.77
N GLU A 413 -9.30 -17.44 3.11
CA GLU A 413 -8.85 -16.68 4.28
C GLU A 413 -8.87 -17.49 5.59
N SER A 414 -9.77 -18.47 5.68
CA SER A 414 -9.86 -19.44 6.77
C SER A 414 -8.60 -20.28 6.94
N ASP A 415 -7.93 -20.68 5.85
CA ASP A 415 -6.76 -21.57 5.89
C ASP A 415 -5.53 -20.84 6.41
N VAL A 416 -5.43 -19.55 6.05
CA VAL A 416 -4.40 -18.63 6.57
C VAL A 416 -4.61 -18.43 8.07
N ARG A 417 -5.85 -18.17 8.49
CA ARG A 417 -6.21 -17.97 9.90
C ARG A 417 -6.02 -19.23 10.73
N GLN A 418 -6.35 -20.40 10.20
CA GLN A 418 -6.14 -21.68 10.87
C GLN A 418 -4.65 -21.96 11.04
N LYS A 419 -3.82 -21.74 10.01
CA LYS A 419 -2.36 -21.87 10.14
C LYS A 419 -1.76 -20.90 11.16
N LEU A 420 -2.23 -19.65 11.20
CA LEU A 420 -1.83 -18.67 12.21
C LEU A 420 -2.23 -19.11 13.62
N PHE A 421 -3.45 -19.62 13.77
CA PHE A 421 -3.97 -20.16 15.03
C PHE A 421 -3.14 -21.37 15.50
N ASP A 422 -2.97 -22.38 14.64
CA ASP A 422 -2.23 -23.60 14.95
C ASP A 422 -0.79 -23.27 15.35
N GLU A 423 -0.16 -22.33 14.66
CA GLU A 423 1.20 -21.91 14.97
C GLU A 423 1.28 -21.16 16.29
N ALA A 424 0.34 -20.26 16.59
CA ALA A 424 0.30 -19.56 17.87
C ALA A 424 -0.04 -20.52 19.04
N PHE A 425 -0.88 -21.51 18.79
CA PHE A 425 -1.26 -22.54 19.75
C PHE A 425 -0.07 -23.42 20.17
N LYS A 426 0.81 -23.79 19.21
CA LYS A 426 2.04 -24.57 19.49
C LYS A 426 2.90 -23.96 20.59
N TYR A 427 3.00 -22.64 20.66
CA TYR A 427 3.89 -21.96 21.60
C TYR A 427 3.20 -21.53 22.91
N SER A 428 1.87 -21.38 22.91
CA SER A 428 1.14 -20.86 24.07
C SER A 428 0.38 -21.92 24.86
N GLY A 429 0.07 -23.09 24.27
CA GLY A 429 -0.69 -24.18 24.90
C GLY A 429 -2.11 -23.79 25.34
N LYS A 430 -2.59 -22.60 24.97
CA LYS A 430 -3.85 -22.00 25.38
C LYS A 430 -4.65 -21.62 24.15
N ILE A 431 -5.98 -21.66 24.24
CA ILE A 431 -6.86 -21.17 23.16
C ILE A 431 -6.67 -19.66 23.06
N ILE A 432 -5.89 -19.24 22.06
CA ILE A 432 -5.84 -17.84 21.65
C ILE A 432 -7.08 -17.61 20.79
N CYS A 433 -8.15 -17.09 21.40
CA CYS A 433 -9.22 -16.48 20.61
C CYS A 433 -8.53 -15.39 19.78
N MET A 434 -8.60 -15.45 18.45
CA MET A 434 -8.17 -14.39 17.52
C MET A 434 -9.40 -13.60 17.10
N ASP A 435 -9.91 -12.75 17.99
CA ASP A 435 -10.91 -11.74 17.65
C ASP A 435 -10.20 -10.41 17.39
N SER A 436 -10.57 -9.73 16.32
CA SER A 436 -9.66 -8.95 15.47
C SER A 436 -9.14 -7.62 16.01
N ASP A 437 -9.50 -7.23 17.23
CA ASP A 437 -9.46 -5.82 17.63
C ASP A 437 -8.61 -5.52 18.87
N GLU A 438 -8.11 -6.54 19.60
CA GLU A 438 -7.21 -6.32 20.75
C GLU A 438 -6.17 -7.44 20.91
N TYR A 439 -4.88 -7.14 20.68
CA TYR A 439 -3.78 -7.98 21.21
C TYR A 439 -2.65 -7.15 21.82
N LEU A 440 -2.45 -7.42 23.11
CA LEU A 440 -1.23 -7.35 23.91
C LEU A 440 -0.22 -6.25 23.51
N ASP A 441 -0.52 -5.03 23.96
CA ASP A 441 0.53 -4.07 24.31
C ASP A 441 1.21 -4.58 25.59
N GLY A 442 2.38 -5.23 25.47
CA GLY A 442 3.01 -5.83 26.64
C GLY A 442 4.41 -6.38 26.38
N ASN A 443 5.37 -5.90 27.19
CA ASN A 443 6.78 -6.31 27.26
C ASN A 443 6.99 -7.77 27.72
N LEU A 444 6.25 -8.75 27.18
CA LEU A 444 6.36 -10.17 27.52
C LEU A 444 7.46 -10.83 26.66
N SER A 445 8.45 -11.44 27.31
CA SER A 445 9.50 -12.21 26.64
C SER A 445 9.00 -13.61 26.26
N LYS A 446 9.74 -14.28 25.37
CA LYS A 446 9.42 -15.65 24.91
C LYS A 446 9.34 -16.65 26.07
N GLU A 447 10.23 -16.55 27.07
CA GLU A 447 10.17 -17.44 28.23
C GLU A 447 8.89 -17.25 29.07
N LYS A 448 8.27 -16.06 29.04
CA LYS A 448 7.02 -15.77 29.75
C LYS A 448 5.78 -16.27 29.01
N LEU A 449 5.89 -16.56 27.71
CA LEU A 449 4.82 -17.15 26.91
C LEU A 449 4.87 -18.68 26.94
N GLU A 450 6.04 -19.27 27.16
CA GLU A 450 6.26 -20.71 27.27
C GLU A 450 5.92 -21.28 28.67
N GLN A 451 5.61 -20.42 29.66
CA GLN A 451 5.07 -20.76 30.99
C GLN A 451 3.54 -20.57 31.03
#